data_AF-A0A2G5H7G6-F1
#
_entry.id   AF-A0A2G5H7G6-F1
#
_cell.length_a   1.000
_cell.length_b   1.000
_cell.length_c   1.000
_cell.angle_alpha   90.00
_cell.angle_beta   90.00
_cell.angle_gamma   90.00
#
_symmetry.space_group_name_H-M   'P 1'
#
loop_
_entity.id
_entity.type
_entity.pdbx_description
1 polymer ?
#
loop_
_entity_poly.entity_id
_entity_poly.type
_entity_poly.pdbx_seq_one_letter_code
_entity_poly.pdbx_strand_id
1 'polypeptide(L)'
;MRRKTTKLDITSDKTLYRSTDFAPARKALATETVLFTGGAAFDEDGVPYRTFPEGSVQYVGPPTAEIDSAWEYLLSGRYFIITEQEAKEAFGSRYKDYYVEKDFYTGYMVGLDLFHVLHCTNMLRKLLDPEYYFPQGTNREWERYHVGMSCTNRSVFKIRPIAFVRPK
;
A
#
# COMPACT_ATOMS: atom_id res chain seq x y z
N MET A 1 -15.32 34.29 -26.18
CA MET A 1 -14.03 33.59 -26.40
C MET A 1 -14.27 32.09 -26.15
N ARG A 2 -14.45 31.28 -27.20
CA ARG A 2 -14.78 29.84 -27.09
C ARG A 2 -13.53 29.05 -26.67
N ARG A 3 -13.53 28.45 -25.46
CA ARG A 3 -12.52 27.45 -25.08
C ARG A 3 -12.74 26.20 -25.93
N LYS A 4 -11.76 25.87 -26.77
CA LYS A 4 -11.71 24.57 -27.46
C LYS A 4 -11.48 23.49 -26.42
N THR A 5 -12.44 22.61 -26.23
CA THR A 5 -12.28 21.39 -25.45
C THR A 5 -11.54 20.39 -26.33
N THR A 6 -10.23 20.27 -26.14
CA THR A 6 -9.45 19.20 -26.75
C THR A 6 -9.79 17.92 -25.99
N LYS A 7 -10.52 16.99 -26.61
CA LYS A 7 -10.64 15.62 -26.10
C LYS A 7 -9.24 15.02 -26.10
N LEU A 8 -8.73 14.67 -24.92
CA LEU A 8 -7.58 13.79 -24.79
C LEU A 8 -8.05 12.39 -25.21
N ASP A 9 -7.77 12.02 -26.46
CA ASP A 9 -7.91 10.63 -26.92
C ASP A 9 -6.83 9.79 -26.25
N ILE A 10 -7.16 9.21 -25.09
CA ILE A 10 -6.34 8.19 -24.41
C ILE A 10 -6.67 6.84 -25.05
N THR A 11 -6.34 6.71 -26.33
CA THR A 11 -6.27 5.41 -27.00
C THR A 11 -4.90 5.30 -27.63
N SER A 12 -3.89 5.07 -26.79
CA SER A 12 -2.62 4.51 -27.27
C SER A 12 -2.45 3.16 -26.60
N ASP A 13 -2.75 2.14 -27.38
CA ASP A 13 -2.27 0.77 -27.28
C ASP A 13 -0.91 0.70 -26.56
N LYS A 14 -0.94 0.30 -25.28
CA LYS A 14 0.23 0.00 -24.46
C LYS A 14 -0.08 -1.33 -23.83
N THR A 15 0.78 -2.32 -24.07
CA THR A 15 0.74 -3.60 -23.36
C THR A 15 0.46 -3.33 -21.88
N LEU A 16 -0.62 -3.91 -21.35
CA LEU A 16 -1.05 -3.79 -19.96
C LEU A 16 0.10 -4.07 -18.98
N TYR A 17 1.06 -4.87 -19.43
CA TYR A 17 2.18 -5.35 -18.65
C TYR A 17 3.42 -4.46 -18.77
N ARG A 18 3.99 -4.14 -17.63
CA ARG A 18 5.29 -3.49 -17.48
C ARG A 18 6.37 -4.56 -17.22
N SER A 19 7.61 -4.25 -17.62
CA SER A 19 8.76 -5.12 -17.35
C SER A 19 9.02 -5.35 -15.85
N THR A 20 8.52 -4.45 -15.01
CA THR A 20 8.59 -4.50 -13.54
C THR A 20 7.44 -5.28 -12.89
N ASP A 21 6.42 -5.69 -13.65
CA ASP A 21 5.28 -6.41 -13.08
C ASP A 21 5.69 -7.82 -12.66
N PHE A 22 5.09 -8.29 -11.57
CA PHE A 22 5.18 -9.70 -11.17
C PHE A 22 4.61 -10.57 -12.29
N ALA A 23 5.49 -11.24 -13.03
CA ALA A 23 5.10 -11.97 -14.24
C ALA A 23 3.94 -12.97 -14.02
N PRO A 24 3.89 -13.73 -12.90
CA PRO A 24 2.77 -14.62 -12.61
C PRO A 24 1.42 -13.91 -12.45
N ALA A 25 1.40 -12.69 -11.92
CA ALA A 25 0.16 -11.93 -11.70
C ALA A 25 -0.36 -11.18 -12.92
N ARG A 26 0.41 -11.12 -14.03
CA ARG A 26 0.02 -10.35 -15.23
C ARG A 26 -1.37 -10.70 -15.73
N LYS A 27 -1.72 -11.98 -15.78
CA LYS A 27 -3.06 -12.43 -16.23
C LYS A 27 -4.23 -11.94 -15.36
N ALA A 28 -3.94 -11.55 -14.12
CA ALA A 28 -4.92 -11.03 -13.16
C ALA A 28 -4.94 -9.49 -13.10
N LEU A 29 -4.01 -8.81 -13.78
CA LEU A 29 -3.99 -7.35 -13.80
C LEU A 29 -5.12 -6.83 -14.69
N ALA A 30 -5.80 -5.79 -14.21
CA ALA A 30 -6.75 -4.99 -14.96
C ALA A 30 -6.46 -3.51 -14.66
N THR A 31 -6.87 -2.63 -15.56
CA THR A 31 -6.82 -1.18 -15.32
C THR A 31 -8.23 -0.64 -15.36
N GLU A 32 -8.52 0.25 -14.44
CA GLU A 32 -9.75 1.03 -14.43
C GLU A 32 -9.38 2.52 -14.36
N THR A 33 -10.22 3.34 -14.97
CA THR A 33 -10.12 4.79 -14.82
C THR A 33 -11.11 5.21 -13.75
N VAL A 34 -10.60 5.72 -12.64
CA VAL A 34 -11.42 6.25 -11.55
C VAL A 34 -11.26 7.76 -11.46
N LEU A 35 -12.33 8.43 -11.05
CA LEU A 35 -12.26 9.84 -10.67
C LEU A 35 -11.71 9.91 -9.25
N PHE A 36 -10.61 10.63 -9.05
CA PHE A 36 -10.13 10.93 -7.71
C PHE A 36 -11.09 11.89 -7.02
N THR A 37 -11.55 11.49 -5.83
CA THR A 37 -12.44 12.27 -4.98
C THR A 37 -11.69 12.66 -3.70
N GLY A 38 -11.98 13.84 -3.13
CA GLY A 38 -11.26 14.32 -1.94
C GLY A 38 -10.73 15.73 -2.09
N GLY A 39 -11.61 16.69 -2.36
CA GLY A 39 -11.21 18.10 -2.52
C GLY A 39 -10.95 18.77 -1.17
N ALA A 40 -10.05 19.75 -1.14
CA ALA A 40 -9.92 20.65 -0.01
C ALA A 40 -10.97 21.78 -0.12
N ALA A 41 -11.63 22.09 0.99
CA ALA A 41 -12.56 23.21 1.13
C ALA A 41 -12.31 23.91 2.47
N PHE A 42 -12.94 25.07 2.67
CA PHE A 42 -12.84 25.86 3.90
C PHE A 42 -14.25 26.24 4.35
N ASP A 43 -14.52 26.17 5.66
CA ASP A 43 -15.79 26.62 6.22
C ASP A 43 -15.85 28.16 6.34
N GLU A 44 -16.94 28.69 6.91
CA GLU A 44 -17.14 30.14 7.06
C GLU A 44 -16.07 30.81 7.93
N ASP A 45 -15.46 30.05 8.85
CA ASP A 45 -14.39 30.48 9.74
C ASP A 45 -12.98 30.29 9.14
N GLY A 46 -12.89 29.72 7.93
CA GLY A 46 -11.64 29.47 7.22
C GLY A 46 -10.89 28.21 7.69
N VAL A 47 -11.57 27.29 8.40
CA VAL A 47 -10.99 26.01 8.80
C VAL A 47 -11.01 25.04 7.61
N PRO A 48 -9.87 24.42 7.25
CA PRO A 48 -9.82 23.49 6.14
C PRO A 48 -10.55 22.18 6.48
N TYR A 49 -11.38 21.70 5.55
CA TYR A 49 -12.00 20.39 5.61
C TYR A 49 -11.92 19.65 4.27
N ARG A 50 -12.14 18.33 4.29
CA ARG A 50 -12.15 17.50 3.08
C ARG A 50 -13.58 17.31 2.58
N THR A 51 -13.78 17.47 1.28
CA THR A 51 -15.03 17.13 0.58
C THR A 51 -14.89 15.78 -0.11
N PHE A 52 -15.90 14.93 0.07
CA PHE A 52 -15.96 13.61 -0.54
C PHE A 52 -17.42 13.25 -0.84
N PRO A 53 -17.69 12.40 -1.85
CA PRO A 53 -19.04 11.93 -2.13
C PRO A 53 -19.65 11.23 -0.92
N GLU A 54 -20.94 11.44 -0.69
CA GLU A 54 -21.68 10.71 0.33
C GLU A 54 -21.60 9.20 0.09
N GLY A 55 -21.42 8.43 1.17
CA GLY A 55 -21.26 6.98 1.11
C GLY A 55 -19.89 6.48 0.60
N SER A 56 -18.94 7.37 0.28
CA SER A 56 -17.58 6.94 -0.07
C SER A 56 -16.82 6.42 1.15
N VAL A 57 -16.04 5.36 0.96
CA VAL A 57 -15.18 4.78 2.00
C VAL A 57 -14.12 5.80 2.42
N GLN A 58 -14.00 6.05 3.72
CA GLN A 58 -13.01 6.96 4.27
C GLN A 58 -11.78 6.20 4.78
N TYR A 59 -10.60 6.74 4.49
CA TYR A 59 -9.31 6.22 4.95
C TYR A 59 -8.56 7.19 5.86
N VAL A 60 -9.09 8.39 6.07
CA VAL A 60 -8.47 9.46 6.88
C VAL A 60 -9.56 10.27 7.56
N GLY A 61 -9.20 10.95 8.65
CA GLY A 61 -10.12 11.71 9.51
C GLY A 61 -9.88 11.36 10.98
N PRO A 62 -10.73 11.88 11.89
CA PRO A 62 -10.71 11.47 13.28
C PRO A 62 -10.80 9.95 13.43
N PRO A 63 -10.19 9.37 14.48
CA PRO A 63 -10.18 7.93 14.67
C PRO A 63 -11.59 7.36 14.83
N THR A 64 -11.91 6.34 14.03
CA THR A 64 -13.21 5.65 14.00
C THR A 64 -13.02 4.19 13.59
N ALA A 65 -13.92 3.30 14.06
CA ALA A 65 -13.87 1.88 13.73
C ALA A 65 -14.09 1.63 12.21
N GLU A 66 -14.85 2.48 11.55
CA GLU A 66 -15.12 2.42 10.11
C GLU A 66 -13.86 2.68 9.28
N ILE A 67 -13.05 3.68 9.65
CA ILE A 67 -11.77 3.95 9.00
C ILE A 67 -10.80 2.79 9.23
N ASP A 68 -10.76 2.24 10.45
CA ASP A 68 -9.90 1.10 10.75
C ASP A 68 -10.30 -0.14 9.93
N SER A 69 -11.59 -0.42 9.83
CA SER A 69 -12.13 -1.51 9.01
C SER A 69 -11.79 -1.32 7.52
N ALA A 70 -11.85 -0.08 7.02
CA ALA A 70 -11.47 0.24 5.65
C ALA A 70 -9.98 -0.04 5.39
N TRP A 71 -9.10 0.31 6.33
CA TRP A 71 -7.67 0.01 6.24
C TRP A 71 -7.37 -1.48 6.37
N GLU A 72 -8.06 -2.21 7.26
CA GLU A 72 -7.93 -3.65 7.40
C GLU A 72 -8.32 -4.37 6.12
N TYR A 73 -9.44 -3.96 5.51
CA TYR A 73 -9.88 -4.48 4.22
C TYR A 73 -8.87 -4.16 3.12
N LEU A 74 -8.40 -2.91 3.02
CA LEU A 74 -7.43 -2.48 2.02
C LEU A 74 -6.09 -3.21 2.14
N LEU A 75 -5.64 -3.53 3.36
CA LEU A 75 -4.37 -4.22 3.64
C LEU A 75 -4.52 -5.74 3.74
N SER A 76 -5.72 -6.28 3.49
CA SER A 76 -5.96 -7.72 3.46
C SER A 76 -5.17 -8.38 2.33
N GLY A 77 -4.75 -9.64 2.53
CA GLY A 77 -3.98 -10.38 1.51
C GLY A 77 -2.59 -9.81 1.19
N ARG A 78 -2.08 -8.85 1.97
CA ARG A 78 -0.76 -8.21 1.80
C ARG A 78 0.41 -9.19 1.67
N TYR A 79 0.32 -10.35 2.33
CA TYR A 79 1.30 -11.42 2.23
C TYR A 79 0.63 -12.67 1.68
N PHE A 80 1.30 -13.32 0.74
CA PHE A 80 0.83 -14.56 0.13
C PHE A 80 2.02 -15.47 -0.18
N ILE A 81 1.75 -16.77 -0.33
CA ILE A 81 2.75 -17.78 -0.68
C ILE A 81 2.72 -17.99 -2.19
N ILE A 82 3.90 -18.03 -2.80
CA ILE A 82 4.08 -18.38 -4.21
C ILE A 82 4.77 -19.74 -4.35
N THR A 83 4.61 -20.35 -5.52
CA THR A 83 5.29 -21.59 -5.87
C THR A 83 6.80 -21.37 -6.03
N GLU A 84 7.57 -22.45 -5.97
CA GLU A 84 9.02 -22.37 -6.20
C GLU A 84 9.36 -21.85 -7.60
N GLN A 85 8.56 -22.21 -8.61
CA GLN A 85 8.76 -21.72 -9.98
C GLN A 85 8.56 -20.21 -10.07
N GLU A 86 7.48 -19.69 -9.49
CA GLU A 86 7.24 -18.24 -9.41
C GLU A 86 8.33 -17.52 -8.61
N ALA A 87 8.86 -18.15 -7.56
CA ALA A 87 9.97 -17.61 -6.77
C ALA A 87 11.27 -17.56 -7.58
N LYS A 88 11.58 -18.60 -8.38
CA LYS A 88 12.71 -18.62 -9.31
C LYS A 88 12.59 -17.51 -10.36
N GLU A 89 11.40 -17.30 -10.90
CA GLU A 89 11.12 -16.23 -11.86
C GLU A 89 11.24 -14.84 -11.23
N ALA A 90 10.78 -14.65 -10.00
CA ALA A 90 10.82 -13.36 -9.31
C ALA A 90 12.21 -12.99 -8.77
N PHE A 91 12.93 -13.97 -8.22
CA PHE A 91 14.15 -13.74 -7.44
C PHE A 91 15.42 -14.30 -8.07
N GLY A 92 15.30 -15.03 -9.19
CA GLY A 92 16.43 -15.65 -9.88
C GLY A 92 17.14 -16.66 -8.98
N SER A 93 18.47 -16.72 -9.06
CA SER A 93 19.30 -17.67 -8.30
C SER A 93 19.19 -17.54 -6.79
N ARG A 94 18.69 -16.42 -6.28
CA ARG A 94 18.55 -16.12 -4.85
C ARG A 94 17.22 -16.56 -4.25
N TYR A 95 16.34 -17.20 -5.01
CA TYR A 95 15.00 -17.58 -4.53
C TYR A 95 15.02 -18.33 -3.19
N LYS A 96 16.03 -19.17 -2.93
CA LYS A 96 16.19 -19.92 -1.67
C LYS A 96 16.40 -19.04 -0.44
N ASP A 97 16.93 -17.82 -0.59
CA ASP A 97 17.09 -16.86 0.52
C ASP A 97 15.72 -16.42 1.08
N TYR A 98 14.64 -16.67 0.35
CA TYR A 98 13.29 -16.18 0.63
C TYR A 98 12.30 -17.29 1.01
N TYR A 99 12.80 -18.52 1.20
CA TYR A 99 11.97 -19.59 1.76
C TYR A 99 11.81 -19.36 3.26
N VAL A 100 10.57 -19.34 3.73
CA VAL A 100 10.23 -19.17 5.15
C VAL A 100 9.59 -20.44 5.65
N GLU A 101 10.08 -20.92 6.78
CA GLU A 101 9.48 -22.01 7.55
C GLU A 101 9.23 -21.48 8.96
N LYS A 102 7.98 -21.12 9.24
CA LYS A 102 7.51 -20.64 10.55
C LYS A 102 6.17 -21.31 10.87
N ASP A 103 5.81 -21.33 12.15
CA ASP A 103 4.68 -22.09 12.73
C ASP A 103 3.35 -22.06 11.95
N PHE A 104 3.06 -20.98 11.22
CA PHE A 104 1.81 -20.82 10.44
C PHE A 104 2.03 -20.60 8.94
N TYR A 105 3.28 -20.52 8.47
CA TYR A 105 3.61 -20.22 7.08
C TYR A 105 4.84 -21.01 6.63
N THR A 106 4.65 -21.87 5.64
CA THR A 106 5.72 -22.63 4.99
C THR A 106 5.68 -22.35 3.50
N GLY A 107 6.77 -21.79 2.95
CA GLY A 107 6.91 -21.51 1.53
C GLY A 107 7.61 -20.18 1.22
N TYR A 108 7.54 -19.77 -0.05
CA TYR A 108 8.08 -18.48 -0.50
C TYR A 108 7.05 -17.39 -0.22
N MET A 109 7.17 -16.74 0.94
CA MET A 109 6.30 -15.63 1.31
C MET A 109 6.72 -14.36 0.59
N VAL A 110 5.77 -13.72 -0.09
CA VAL A 110 5.98 -12.45 -0.78
C VAL A 110 4.87 -11.47 -0.44
N GLY A 111 5.15 -10.18 -0.66
CA GLY A 111 4.18 -9.11 -0.54
C GLY A 111 4.46 -8.04 -1.59
N LEU A 112 3.42 -7.32 -1.98
CA LEU A 112 3.55 -6.19 -2.89
C LEU A 112 4.05 -4.96 -2.11
N ASP A 113 5.08 -4.28 -2.62
CA ASP A 113 5.69 -3.13 -1.94
C ASP A 113 4.68 -1.99 -1.69
N LEU A 114 3.68 -1.85 -2.57
CA LEU A 114 2.59 -0.90 -2.37
C LEU A 114 1.85 -1.13 -1.04
N PHE A 115 1.57 -2.39 -0.69
CA PHE A 115 0.89 -2.71 0.58
C PHE A 115 1.80 -2.46 1.79
N HIS A 116 3.12 -2.55 1.62
CA HIS A 116 4.08 -2.17 2.65
C HIS A 116 4.06 -0.66 2.90
N VAL A 117 4.07 0.14 1.83
CA VAL A 117 3.95 1.61 1.92
C VAL A 117 2.64 1.99 2.60
N LEU A 118 1.51 1.42 2.14
CA LEU A 118 0.18 1.67 2.71
C LEU A 118 0.10 1.26 4.19
N HIS A 119 0.70 0.13 4.58
CA HIS A 119 0.78 -0.27 5.97
C HIS A 119 1.51 0.75 6.83
N CYS A 120 2.69 1.21 6.38
CA CYS A 120 3.45 2.22 7.10
C CYS A 120 2.69 3.55 7.16
N THR A 121 2.02 3.97 6.09
CA THR A 121 1.13 5.15 6.10
C THR A 121 0.01 5.01 7.12
N ASN A 122 -0.62 3.83 7.23
CA ASN A 122 -1.64 3.57 8.23
C ASN A 122 -1.06 3.64 9.66
N MET A 123 0.13 3.10 9.87
CA MET A 123 0.80 3.20 11.17
C MET A 123 1.08 4.67 11.52
N LEU A 124 1.57 5.47 10.58
CA LEU A 124 1.78 6.91 10.77
C LEU A 124 0.47 7.65 11.09
N ARG A 125 -0.63 7.33 10.39
CA ARG A 125 -1.97 7.86 10.69
C ARG A 125 -2.34 7.56 12.14
N LYS A 126 -2.21 6.31 12.58
CA LYS A 126 -2.53 5.89 13.96
C LYS A 126 -1.65 6.59 15.01
N LEU A 127 -0.42 6.96 14.66
CA LEU A 127 0.47 7.71 15.55
C LEU A 127 0.09 9.18 15.74
N LEU A 128 -0.80 9.73 14.91
CA LEU A 128 -1.32 11.09 15.10
C LEU A 128 -2.37 11.15 16.23
N ASP A 129 -3.01 10.03 16.58
CA ASP A 129 -4.03 9.92 17.63
C ASP A 129 -3.65 8.82 18.66
N PRO A 130 -2.50 8.94 19.35
CA PRO A 130 -1.96 7.88 20.19
C PRO A 130 -2.85 7.55 21.39
N GLU A 131 -3.62 8.50 21.90
CA GLU A 131 -4.57 8.29 22.99
C GLU A 131 -5.68 7.29 22.60
N TYR A 132 -6.08 7.27 21.33
CA TYR A 132 -7.08 6.35 20.81
C TYR A 132 -6.46 4.98 20.48
N TYR A 133 -5.35 4.95 19.76
CA TYR A 133 -4.79 3.70 19.22
C TYR A 133 -3.83 2.97 20.15
N PHE A 134 -3.22 3.69 21.09
CA PHE A 134 -2.18 3.17 21.98
C PHE A 134 -2.40 3.66 23.42
N PRO A 135 -3.57 3.36 24.03
CA PRO A 135 -3.91 3.85 25.38
C PRO A 135 -2.96 3.33 26.47
N GLN A 136 -2.20 2.27 26.18
CA GLN A 136 -1.17 1.72 27.07
C GLN A 136 0.25 2.24 26.78
N GLY A 137 0.35 3.28 25.95
CA GLY A 137 1.61 3.86 25.50
C GLY A 137 2.14 3.21 24.22
N THR A 138 3.12 3.88 23.63
CA THR A 138 3.73 3.47 22.37
C THR A 138 5.18 3.02 22.54
N ASN A 139 5.69 2.26 21.57
CA ASN A 139 7.11 1.91 21.51
C ASN A 139 7.84 2.81 20.51
N ARG A 140 8.59 3.79 21.03
CA ARG A 140 9.31 4.81 20.23
C ARG A 140 10.29 4.25 19.22
N GLU A 141 10.95 3.13 19.52
CA GLU A 141 11.86 2.48 18.56
C GLU A 141 11.06 1.91 17.39
N TRP A 142 9.92 1.31 17.69
CA TRP A 142 9.04 0.73 16.69
C TRP A 142 8.36 1.79 15.82
N GLU A 143 7.96 2.91 16.39
CA GLU A 143 7.45 4.07 15.64
C GLU A 143 8.50 4.62 14.67
N ARG A 144 9.72 4.83 15.17
CA ARG A 144 10.84 5.33 14.36
C ARG A 144 11.19 4.39 13.22
N TYR A 145 11.06 3.08 13.43
CA TYR A 145 11.22 2.09 12.37
C TYR A 145 10.19 2.28 11.24
N HIS A 146 8.91 2.48 11.56
CA HIS A 146 7.87 2.72 10.54
C HIS A 146 8.08 4.05 9.80
N VAL A 147 8.45 5.12 10.50
CA VAL A 147 8.81 6.42 9.89
C VAL A 147 10.03 6.26 8.98
N GLY A 148 11.08 5.60 9.45
CA GLY A 148 12.33 5.39 8.70
C GLY A 148 12.14 4.53 7.46
N MET A 149 11.30 3.50 7.53
CA MET A 149 10.96 2.70 6.36
C MET A 149 10.09 3.45 5.35
N SER A 150 9.20 4.34 5.81
CA SER A 150 8.39 5.16 4.91
C SER A 150 9.22 6.13 4.04
N CYS A 151 10.41 6.54 4.50
CA CYS A 151 11.27 7.51 3.81
C CYS A 151 12.45 6.89 3.05
N THR A 152 12.74 5.60 3.25
CA THR A 152 13.81 4.93 2.50
C THR A 152 13.29 4.52 1.13
N ASN A 153 13.43 5.43 0.17
CA ASN A 153 13.17 5.20 -1.24
C ASN A 153 14.21 4.22 -1.84
N ARG A 154 14.12 2.94 -1.46
CA ARG A 154 14.73 1.84 -2.19
C ARG A 154 13.72 1.17 -3.12
N SER A 155 12.57 1.80 -3.35
CA SER A 155 11.43 1.26 -4.09
C SER A 155 11.41 1.75 -5.54
N VAL A 156 12.35 1.27 -6.36
CA VAL A 156 12.01 1.01 -7.76
C VAL A 156 11.26 -0.31 -7.74
N PHE A 157 10.00 -0.32 -8.21
CA PHE A 157 9.09 -1.47 -8.36
C PHE A 157 9.82 -2.80 -8.56
N LYS A 158 10.21 -3.39 -7.44
CA LYS A 158 10.63 -4.77 -7.27
C LYS A 158 9.74 -5.23 -6.14
N ILE A 159 9.12 -6.39 -6.31
CA ILE A 159 8.59 -7.16 -5.19
C ILE A 159 9.76 -7.28 -4.22
N ARG A 160 9.74 -6.48 -3.15
CA ARG A 160 10.81 -6.47 -2.19
C ARG A 160 10.42 -7.36 -1.02
N PRO A 161 11.31 -8.27 -0.62
CA PRO A 161 11.06 -9.21 0.44
C PRO A 161 11.00 -8.46 1.77
N ILE A 162 9.92 -8.66 2.53
CA ILE A 162 9.92 -8.41 3.98
C ILE A 162 10.43 -9.69 4.62
N ALA A 163 11.75 -9.90 4.55
CA ALA A 163 12.41 -10.94 5.31
C ALA A 163 12.71 -10.40 6.71
N PHE A 164 12.05 -10.95 7.74
CA PHE A 164 12.47 -10.80 9.12
C PHE A 164 13.78 -11.58 9.33
N VAL A 165 14.91 -10.99 8.94
CA VAL A 165 16.23 -11.52 9.27
C VAL A 165 16.53 -11.13 10.71
N ARG A 166 16.65 -12.12 11.62
CA ARG A 166 17.20 -11.87 12.96
C ARG A 166 18.68 -11.47 12.82
N PRO A 167 19.18 -10.49 13.60
CA PRO A 167 20.62 -10.40 13.81
C PRO A 167 21.08 -11.68 14.53
N LYS A 168 22.29 -12.15 14.20
CA LYS A 168 22.97 -13.18 14.99
C LYS A 168 23.25 -12.67 16.40
#